data_AF-B1XSA8-F1
#
_entry.id   AF-B1XSA8-F1
#
_cell.length_a   1.000
_cell.length_b   1.000
_cell.length_c   1.000
_cell.angle_alpha   90.00
_cell.angle_beta   90.00
_cell.angle_gamma   90.00
#
_symmetry.space_group_name_H-M   'P 1'
#
loop_
_entity.id
_entity.type
_entity.pdbx_description
1 polymer ?
#
loop_
_entity_poly.entity_id
_entity_poly.type
_entity_poly.pdbx_seq_one_letter_code
_entity_poly.pdbx_strand_id
1 'polypeptide(L)' 'MVVYPDGIWYTLIDMEDVEEIIQSHLIAGRPVERLQLT' A
#
# COMPACT_ATOMS: atom_id res chain seq x y z
N MET A 1 6.36 3.05 3.23
CA MET A 1 6.03 3.92 2.08
C MET A 1 4.79 4.74 2.41
N VAL A 2 4.72 6.00 2.01
CA VAL A 2 3.55 6.87 2.24
C VAL A 2 2.87 7.13 0.91
N VAL A 3 1.55 6.89 0.83
CA VAL A 3 0.76 7.17 -0.38
C VAL A 3 -0.12 8.40 -0.15
N TYR A 4 0.02 9.39 -1.03
CA TYR A 4 -0.80 10.60 -1.08
C TYR A 4 -1.73 10.57 -2.30
N PRO A 5 -2.92 11.19 -2.24
CA PRO A 5 -3.44 12.04 -1.14
C PRO A 5 -4.03 11.28 0.06
N ASP A 6 -4.11 9.95 0.02
CA ASP A 6 -4.84 9.14 1.00
C ASP A 6 -4.21 9.11 2.40
N GLY A 7 -2.95 9.54 2.57
CA GLY A 7 -2.29 9.63 3.88
C GLY A 7 -1.99 8.27 4.52
N ILE A 8 -1.94 7.21 3.72
CA ILE A 8 -1.79 5.84 4.20
C ILE A 8 -0.31 5.49 4.35
N TRP A 9 0.02 4.92 5.51
CA TRP A 9 1.36 4.44 5.86
C TRP A 9 1.44 2.94 5.63
N TYR A 10 2.33 2.51 4.75
CA TYR A 10 2.62 1.11 4.50
C TYR A 10 3.95 0.69 5.12
N THR A 11 3.91 -0.41 5.87
CA THR A 11 5.09 -1.17 6.28
C THR A 11 5.48 -2.06 5.10
N LEU A 12 6.65 -1.83 4.51
CA LEU A 12 7.15 -2.68 3.43
C LEU A 12 8.04 -3.75 4.05
N ILE A 13 7.69 -5.02 3.86
CA ILE A 13 8.47 -6.15 4.39
C ILE A 13 9.31 -6.75 3.26
N ASP A 14 8.76 -6.85 2.05
CA ASP A 14 9.39 -7.43 0.87
C ASP A 14 9.00 -6.72 -0.45
N MET A 15 9.55 -7.17 -1.58
CA MET A 15 9.23 -6.60 -2.91
C MET A 15 7.81 -6.95 -3.37
N GLU A 16 7.28 -8.10 -2.95
CA GLU A 16 5.94 -8.57 -3.31
C GLU A 16 4.87 -7.64 -2.72
N ASP A 17 5.08 -7.17 -1.49
CA ASP A 17 4.24 -6.15 -0.85
C ASP A 17 4.15 -4.85 -1.67
N VAL A 18 5.26 -4.41 -2.28
CA VAL A 18 5.28 -3.20 -3.12
C VAL A 18 4.44 -3.40 -4.37
N GLU A 19 4.59 -4.55 -5.04
CA GLU A 19 3.85 -4.88 -6.24
C GLU A 19 2.34 -4.98 -5.96
N GLU A 20 1.96 -5.58 -4.83
CA GLU A 20 0.57 -5.64 -4.39
C GLU A 20 -0.02 -4.26 -4.09
N ILE A 21 0.73 -3.35 -3.45
CA ILE A 21 0.26 -1.97 -3.22
C ILE A 21 0.04 -1.26 -4.55
N ILE A 22 0.92 -1.43 -5.54
CA ILE A 22 0.74 -0.78 -6.84
C ILE A 22 -0.51 -1.33 -7.55
N GLN A 23 -0.67 -2.65 -7.61
CA GLN A 23 -1.81 -3.27 -8.31
C GLN A 23 -3.14 -3.02 -7.59
N SER A 24 -3.19 -3.18 -6.28
CA SER A 24 -4.43 -3.05 -5.51
C SER A 24 -4.78 -1.60 -5.21
N HIS A 25 -3.84 -0.83 -4.68
CA HIS A 25 -4.12 0.52 -4.20
C HIS A 25 -4.05 1.54 -5.33
N LEU A 26 -2.95 1.58 -6.08
CA LEU A 26 -2.77 2.61 -7.12
C LEU A 26 -3.59 2.32 -8.39
N ILE A 27 -3.71 1.07 -8.81
CA ILE A 27 -4.45 0.71 -10.03
C ILE A 27 -5.92 0.42 -9.72
N ALA A 28 -6.22 -0.43 -8.75
CA ALA A 28 -7.60 -0.82 -8.43
C ALA A 28 -8.29 0.07 -7.37
N GLY A 29 -7.59 1.05 -6.77
CA GLY A 29 -8.16 1.98 -5.79
C GLY A 29 -8.55 1.35 -4.45
N ARG A 30 -8.00 0.17 -4.12
CA ARG A 30 -8.29 -0.58 -2.88
C ARG A 30 -7.04 -0.65 -1.99
N PRO A 31 -7.05 0.01 -0.83
CA PRO A 31 -5.94 -0.04 0.13
C PRO A 31 -5.67 -1.45 0.65
N VAL A 32 -4.39 -1.75 0.93
CA VAL A 32 -3.96 -3.07 1.42
C VAL A 32 -3.83 -3.02 2.95
N GLU A 33 -4.93 -3.27 3.66
CA GLU A 33 -5.02 -3.13 5.13
C GLU A 33 -3.97 -3.94 5.90
N ARG A 34 -3.58 -5.13 5.42
CA ARG A 34 -2.55 -5.97 6.08
C ARG A 34 -1.19 -5.27 6.21
N LEU A 35 -0.89 -4.36 5.29
CA LEU A 35 0.37 -3.61 5.23
C LEU A 35 0.25 -2.23 5.86
N GLN A 36 -0.96 -1.80 6.21
CA GLN A 36 -1.17 -0.51 6.84
C GLN A 36 -0.61 -0.50 8.26
N LEU A 37 0.27 0.46 8.52
CA LEU A 37 0.66 0.84 9.86
C LEU A 37 -0.48 1.68 10.45
N THR A 38 -1.18 1.10 11.44
CA THR A 38 -2.14 1.82 12.30
C THR A 38 -1.45 2.30 13.57
#